data_AF-A0A2E3JRC8-F1
#
_entry.id   AF-A0A2E3JRC8-F1
#
_cell.length_a   1.000
_cell.length_b   1.000
_cell.length_c   1.000
_cell.angle_alpha   90.00
_cell.angle_beta   90.00
_cell.angle_gamma   90.00
#
_symmetry.space_group_name_H-M   'P 1'
#
loop_
_entity.id
_entity.type
_entity.pdbx_description
1 polymer ?
#
loop_
_entity_poly.entity_id
_entity_poly.type
_entity_poly.pdbx_seq_one_letter_code
_entity_poly.pdbx_strand_id
1 'polypeptide(L)'
;MRINIQQEKRFKQKDIDTVAKKFPWEWHPERYKDLDAIEVKDRLTLVDFDEVVLPKDADGLSQWHRQSGINPKYGDIARNIFEQGYKLGTNPPPALFYNYKTCKYEIITGFTRGDILQSNYVENFPVTTYRAKKGATEKEVASALSLYGQKFQDHDPSGDQQKPDVYREVTRAIDNGWIENDRDAIEERVYAQCHFSDPTKDRIVNAVSNQYNKDQVVISWGNASDMGNRKPETFLKQVVGQLDGGTDGVKYLLYSASNPPKTYVSIIERLDPTRENRVVLHTGTLKSSGSLLENYEDLVYKFIDCFRKYMTMHSQFFQNLSYSNQGVGNNLLFGPIKIYAVLPALSNHHDLEQLVMFDENGKLFQENA
;
A
#
# COMPACT_ATOMS: atom_id res chain seq x y z
N MET A 1 -29.30 -14.24 -6.30
CA MET A 1 -30.54 -13.73 -6.95
C MET A 1 -30.15 -12.45 -7.63
N ARG A 2 -30.65 -12.22 -8.84
CA ARG A 2 -30.32 -11.04 -9.64
C ARG A 2 -31.60 -10.39 -10.12
N ILE A 3 -31.64 -9.07 -10.19
CA ILE A 3 -32.75 -8.32 -10.80
C ILE A 3 -32.36 -7.98 -12.24
N ASN A 4 -33.20 -8.36 -13.20
CA ASN A 4 -33.04 -7.89 -14.57
C ASN A 4 -33.47 -6.42 -14.66
N ILE A 5 -32.49 -5.50 -14.61
CA ILE A 5 -32.74 -4.06 -14.64
C ILE A 5 -33.26 -3.56 -15.99
N GLN A 6 -33.32 -4.39 -17.04
CA GLN A 6 -34.03 -4.06 -18.27
C GLN A 6 -35.54 -4.26 -18.17
N GLN A 7 -36.00 -5.07 -17.20
CA GLN A 7 -37.43 -5.38 -16.98
C GLN A 7 -37.99 -4.75 -15.71
N GLU A 8 -37.21 -4.67 -14.64
CA GLU A 8 -37.63 -4.12 -13.35
C GLU A 8 -36.81 -2.85 -13.03
N LYS A 9 -37.42 -1.67 -13.28
CA LYS A 9 -36.81 -0.34 -13.10
C LYS A 9 -36.91 0.21 -11.67
N ARG A 10 -37.53 -0.51 -10.75
CA ARG A 10 -37.65 -0.12 -9.33
C ARG A 10 -37.52 -1.35 -8.43
N PHE A 11 -36.59 -1.31 -7.49
CA PHE A 11 -36.44 -2.32 -6.45
C PHE A 11 -37.60 -2.22 -5.45
N LYS A 12 -37.95 -3.34 -4.81
CA LYS A 12 -39.11 -3.50 -3.94
C LYS A 12 -38.69 -4.13 -2.60
N GLN A 13 -39.63 -4.17 -1.63
CA GLN A 13 -39.36 -4.77 -0.32
C GLN A 13 -38.85 -6.22 -0.41
N LYS A 14 -39.39 -7.04 -1.33
CA LYS A 14 -38.92 -8.41 -1.63
C LYS A 14 -37.39 -8.50 -1.86
N ASP A 15 -36.80 -7.43 -2.41
CA ASP A 15 -35.39 -7.36 -2.79
C ASP A 15 -34.53 -6.95 -1.59
N ILE A 16 -35.04 -6.05 -0.75
CA ILE A 16 -34.50 -5.73 0.57
C ILE A 16 -34.49 -6.99 1.45
N ASP A 17 -35.60 -7.72 1.53
CA ASP A 17 -35.71 -8.98 2.29
C ASP A 17 -34.72 -10.03 1.76
N THR A 18 -34.51 -10.07 0.44
CA THR A 18 -33.52 -10.95 -0.21
C THR A 18 -32.09 -10.57 0.14
N VAL A 19 -31.75 -9.28 0.21
CA VAL A 19 -30.43 -8.80 0.65
C VAL A 19 -30.23 -9.11 2.13
N ALA A 20 -31.21 -8.76 2.98
CA ALA A 20 -31.16 -9.00 4.43
C ALA A 20 -30.93 -10.48 4.78
N LYS A 21 -31.57 -11.40 4.06
CA LYS A 21 -31.45 -12.85 4.24
C LYS A 21 -30.12 -13.44 3.75
N LYS A 22 -29.43 -12.80 2.80
CA LYS A 22 -28.27 -13.39 2.10
C LYS A 22 -26.94 -12.76 2.47
N PHE A 23 -26.95 -11.49 2.86
CA PHE A 23 -25.74 -10.77 3.17
C PHE A 23 -25.28 -11.09 4.60
N PRO A 24 -24.06 -11.61 4.81
CA PRO A 24 -23.53 -11.94 6.14
C PRO A 24 -23.07 -10.64 6.84
N TRP A 25 -24.00 -9.98 7.53
CA TRP A 25 -23.76 -8.71 8.24
C TRP A 25 -22.59 -8.79 9.23
N GLU A 26 -22.40 -9.96 9.82
CA GLU A 26 -21.36 -10.29 10.79
C GLU A 26 -19.96 -10.43 10.18
N TRP A 27 -19.82 -10.53 8.84
CA TRP A 27 -18.51 -10.51 8.16
C TRP A 27 -18.00 -9.08 7.89
N HIS A 28 -18.86 -8.07 8.10
CA HIS A 28 -18.55 -6.66 7.85
C HIS A 28 -18.85 -5.75 9.06
N PRO A 29 -18.39 -6.11 10.28
CA PRO A 29 -18.69 -5.34 11.50
C PRO A 29 -18.20 -3.89 11.43
N GLU A 30 -17.13 -3.63 10.68
CA GLU A 30 -16.52 -2.31 10.46
C GLU A 30 -17.43 -1.30 9.76
N ARG A 31 -18.53 -1.75 9.15
CA ARG A 31 -19.55 -0.88 8.53
C ARG A 31 -20.69 -0.53 9.49
N TYR A 32 -20.85 -1.25 10.59
CA TYR A 32 -22.08 -1.21 11.39
C TYR A 32 -21.87 -0.98 12.90
N LYS A 33 -20.62 -0.91 13.36
CA LYS A 33 -20.24 -0.71 14.76
C LYS A 33 -19.06 0.26 14.85
N ASP A 34 -18.97 0.94 15.98
CA ASP A 34 -17.78 1.66 16.45
C ASP A 34 -17.16 2.63 15.42
N LEU A 35 -18.01 3.23 14.59
CA LEU A 35 -17.69 4.31 13.66
C LEU A 35 -17.49 5.61 14.44
N ASP A 36 -16.60 6.50 14.02
CA ASP A 36 -16.19 7.66 14.83
C ASP A 36 -17.24 8.78 14.89
N ALA A 37 -17.37 9.55 13.81
CA ALA A 37 -18.20 10.75 13.72
C ALA A 37 -19.56 10.53 13.02
N ILE A 38 -19.74 9.34 12.44
CA ILE A 38 -20.98 8.93 11.78
C ILE A 38 -21.59 7.71 12.50
N GLU A 39 -22.88 7.50 12.31
CA GLU A 39 -23.60 6.32 12.78
C GLU A 39 -24.52 5.79 11.69
N VAL A 40 -24.84 4.50 11.75
CA VAL A 40 -25.83 3.90 10.85
C VAL A 40 -27.21 4.50 11.16
N LYS A 41 -27.86 5.03 10.14
CA LYS A 41 -29.26 5.47 10.19
C LYS A 41 -30.16 4.26 9.89
N ASP A 42 -30.03 3.69 8.70
CA ASP A 42 -30.75 2.50 8.25
C ASP A 42 -29.75 1.46 7.73
N ARG A 43 -29.70 0.26 8.33
CA ARG A 43 -28.75 -0.81 7.91
C ARG A 43 -28.99 -1.23 6.47
N LEU A 44 -30.26 -1.24 6.04
CA LEU A 44 -30.69 -1.57 4.70
C LEU A 44 -32.02 -0.88 4.41
N THR A 45 -32.08 -0.07 3.35
CA THR A 45 -33.29 0.59 2.88
C THR A 45 -33.22 0.82 1.37
N LEU A 46 -34.31 1.28 0.77
CA LEU A 46 -34.33 1.82 -0.60
C LEU A 46 -34.18 3.33 -0.56
N VAL A 47 -33.33 3.88 -1.43
CA VAL A 47 -33.22 5.32 -1.67
C VAL A 47 -33.41 5.57 -3.17
N ASP A 48 -34.29 6.51 -3.49
CA ASP A 48 -34.58 6.94 -4.86
C ASP A 48 -33.45 7.88 -5.37
N PHE A 49 -33.08 7.78 -6.65
CA PHE A 49 -31.88 8.44 -7.18
C PHE A 49 -31.96 9.97 -7.23
N ASP A 50 -33.16 10.55 -7.18
CA ASP A 50 -33.37 12.00 -7.07
C ASP A 50 -33.04 12.53 -5.67
N GLU A 51 -33.01 11.67 -4.64
CA GLU A 51 -32.52 11.99 -3.30
C GLU A 51 -30.98 11.93 -3.19
N VAL A 52 -30.27 11.45 -4.22
CA VAL A 52 -28.81 11.21 -4.16
C VAL A 52 -28.01 12.26 -4.94
N VAL A 53 -27.04 12.88 -4.27
CA VAL A 53 -25.99 13.69 -4.90
C VAL A 53 -24.91 12.76 -5.47
N LEU A 54 -24.96 12.56 -6.79
CA LEU A 54 -23.87 11.93 -7.54
C LEU A 54 -22.79 12.99 -7.82
N PRO A 55 -21.56 12.87 -7.28
CA PRO A 55 -20.48 13.80 -7.59
C PRO A 55 -20.08 13.74 -9.08
N LYS A 56 -20.23 14.88 -9.75
CA LYS A 56 -19.81 15.10 -11.14
C LYS A 56 -18.77 16.21 -11.16
N ASP A 57 -17.66 15.96 -11.84
CA ASP A 57 -16.74 17.01 -12.28
C ASP A 57 -17.26 17.64 -13.59
N ALA A 58 -16.47 18.56 -14.18
CA ALA A 58 -16.81 19.20 -15.45
C ALA A 58 -16.98 18.19 -16.61
N ASP A 59 -16.31 17.04 -16.54
CA ASP A 59 -16.36 15.95 -17.53
C ASP A 59 -17.44 14.90 -17.21
N GLY A 60 -18.10 15.01 -16.05
CA GLY A 60 -19.38 14.37 -15.74
C GLY A 60 -19.37 13.19 -14.77
N LEU A 61 -18.21 12.68 -14.32
CA LEU A 61 -18.11 11.48 -13.46
C LEU A 61 -16.88 11.52 -12.52
N SER A 62 -17.06 12.00 -11.28
CA SER A 62 -15.97 12.13 -10.30
C SER A 62 -16.20 11.29 -9.03
N GLN A 63 -15.57 10.12 -8.95
CA GLN A 63 -15.40 9.42 -7.68
C GLN A 63 -14.27 10.07 -6.90
N TRP A 64 -14.62 10.96 -5.96
CA TRP A 64 -13.67 11.67 -5.09
C TRP A 64 -12.80 10.77 -4.19
N HIS A 65 -13.09 9.47 -4.09
CA HIS A 65 -12.25 8.44 -3.44
C HIS A 65 -11.30 7.72 -4.41
N ARG A 66 -11.33 7.99 -5.72
CA ARG A 66 -10.41 7.42 -6.71
C ARG A 66 -9.43 8.48 -7.19
N GLN A 67 -8.16 8.15 -7.36
CA GLN A 67 -7.21 9.10 -7.95
C GLN A 67 -7.60 9.43 -9.39
N SER A 68 -7.99 8.41 -10.16
CA SER A 68 -8.41 8.49 -11.57
C SER A 68 -9.83 9.03 -11.80
N GLY A 69 -10.58 9.38 -10.75
CA GLY A 69 -12.01 9.77 -10.83
C GLY A 69 -12.97 8.64 -11.22
N ILE A 70 -12.51 7.62 -11.95
CA ILE A 70 -13.31 6.51 -12.47
C ILE A 70 -12.78 5.18 -11.94
N ASN A 71 -13.70 4.26 -11.66
CA ASN A 71 -13.41 2.87 -11.30
C ASN A 71 -12.88 2.10 -12.52
N PRO A 72 -11.68 1.48 -12.46
CA PRO A 72 -11.05 0.83 -13.61
C PRO A 72 -11.86 -0.35 -14.19
N LYS A 73 -12.75 -0.97 -13.39
CA LYS A 73 -13.61 -2.08 -13.83
C LYS A 73 -15.02 -1.61 -14.27
N TYR A 74 -15.24 -0.32 -14.54
CA TYR A 74 -16.55 0.22 -14.91
C TYR A 74 -17.25 -0.60 -16.02
N GLY A 75 -16.54 -0.84 -17.14
CA GLY A 75 -17.08 -1.58 -18.28
C GLY A 75 -17.47 -3.02 -17.95
N ASP A 76 -16.68 -3.72 -17.13
CA ASP A 76 -16.98 -5.09 -16.71
C ASP A 76 -18.17 -5.15 -15.73
N ILE A 77 -18.29 -4.16 -14.84
CA ILE A 77 -19.43 -4.04 -13.92
C ILE A 77 -20.70 -3.73 -14.72
N ALA A 78 -20.64 -2.79 -15.67
CA ALA A 78 -21.75 -2.44 -16.54
C ALA A 78 -22.21 -3.64 -17.37
N ARG A 79 -21.27 -4.35 -18.01
CA ARG A 79 -21.55 -5.58 -18.76
C ARG A 79 -22.17 -6.66 -17.87
N ASN A 80 -21.63 -6.90 -16.67
CA ASN A 80 -22.19 -7.93 -15.78
C ASN A 80 -23.62 -7.59 -15.31
N ILE A 81 -23.88 -6.33 -14.97
CA ILE A 81 -25.23 -5.88 -14.57
C ILE A 81 -26.20 -5.95 -15.75
N PHE A 82 -25.76 -5.62 -16.97
CA PHE A 82 -26.57 -5.69 -18.19
C PHE A 82 -26.92 -7.12 -18.59
N GLU A 83 -25.92 -8.02 -18.67
CA GLU A 83 -26.09 -9.40 -19.14
C GLU A 83 -26.78 -10.30 -18.12
N GLN A 84 -26.47 -10.13 -16.83
CA GLN A 84 -26.86 -11.09 -15.78
C GLN A 84 -27.84 -10.48 -14.78
N GLY A 85 -27.99 -9.15 -14.74
CA GLY A 85 -28.79 -8.43 -13.75
C GLY A 85 -28.04 -8.09 -12.47
N TYR A 86 -28.58 -7.12 -11.72
CA TYR A 86 -28.01 -6.61 -10.49
C TYR A 86 -28.03 -7.66 -9.37
N LYS A 87 -26.86 -7.97 -8.81
CA LYS A 87 -26.65 -9.05 -7.82
C LYS A 87 -27.09 -8.60 -6.41
N LEU A 88 -28.07 -9.29 -5.83
CA LEU A 88 -28.56 -9.02 -4.48
C LEU A 88 -27.85 -9.88 -3.42
N GLY A 89 -27.39 -9.23 -2.36
CA GLY A 89 -27.13 -9.86 -1.06
C GLY A 89 -25.86 -10.69 -0.94
N THR A 90 -24.92 -10.63 -1.88
CA THR A 90 -23.61 -11.29 -1.73
C THR A 90 -22.48 -10.34 -1.35
N ASN A 91 -22.76 -9.04 -1.41
CA ASN A 91 -21.80 -7.97 -1.24
C ASN A 91 -22.42 -6.92 -0.30
N PRO A 92 -21.62 -6.09 0.39
CA PRO A 92 -22.15 -5.00 1.18
C PRO A 92 -22.98 -4.04 0.31
N PRO A 93 -24.17 -3.58 0.79
CA PRO A 93 -24.93 -2.55 0.12
C PRO A 93 -24.10 -1.27 -0.04
N PRO A 94 -24.25 -0.51 -1.16
CA PRO A 94 -23.71 0.85 -1.27
C PRO A 94 -23.98 1.69 -0.02
N ALA A 95 -23.00 2.49 0.38
CA ALA A 95 -23.07 3.33 1.58
C ALA A 95 -23.39 4.78 1.19
N LEU A 96 -24.45 5.34 1.79
CA LEU A 96 -24.88 6.72 1.59
C LEU A 96 -24.89 7.51 2.90
N PHE A 97 -24.43 8.75 2.90
CA PHE A 97 -24.50 9.65 4.04
C PHE A 97 -25.67 10.64 3.89
N TYR A 98 -26.55 10.75 4.88
CA TYR A 98 -27.62 11.74 4.88
C TYR A 98 -27.13 13.10 5.37
N ASN A 99 -27.06 14.08 4.47
CA ASN A 99 -26.70 15.45 4.82
C ASN A 99 -27.95 16.25 5.22
N TYR A 100 -28.05 16.56 6.51
CA TYR A 100 -29.17 17.32 7.07
C TYR A 100 -29.29 18.77 6.55
N LYS A 101 -28.22 19.37 6.01
CA LYS A 101 -28.25 20.74 5.47
C LYS A 101 -28.87 20.80 4.08
N THR A 102 -28.63 19.79 3.26
CA THR A 102 -29.12 19.70 1.88
C THR A 102 -30.39 18.85 1.75
N CYS A 103 -30.73 18.07 2.79
CA CYS A 103 -31.78 17.06 2.78
C CYS A 103 -31.61 16.03 1.65
N LYS A 104 -30.35 15.69 1.32
CA LYS A 104 -29.98 14.73 0.28
C LYS A 104 -28.94 13.74 0.80
N TYR A 105 -28.78 12.63 0.08
CA TYR A 105 -27.78 11.61 0.35
C TYR A 105 -26.51 11.83 -0.48
N GLU A 106 -25.35 11.78 0.14
CA GLU A 106 -24.04 11.79 -0.50
C GLU A 106 -23.49 10.37 -0.58
N ILE A 107 -22.76 10.03 -1.66
CA ILE A 107 -22.22 8.68 -1.83
C ILE A 107 -20.90 8.50 -1.09
N ILE A 108 -20.87 7.57 -0.14
CA ILE A 108 -19.65 7.06 0.49
C ILE A 108 -19.04 5.96 -0.41
N THR A 109 -19.82 4.90 -0.71
CA THR A 109 -19.38 3.84 -1.65
C THR A 109 -20.50 3.35 -2.55
N GLY A 110 -20.11 2.75 -3.68
CA GLY A 110 -21.02 2.18 -4.67
C GLY A 110 -21.37 3.08 -5.85
N PHE A 111 -20.71 4.24 -6.01
CA PHE A 111 -20.91 5.20 -7.11
C PHE A 111 -21.07 4.51 -8.47
N THR A 112 -20.13 3.64 -8.89
CA THR A 112 -20.21 2.93 -10.17
C THR A 112 -21.51 2.15 -10.36
N ARG A 113 -21.98 1.48 -9.31
CA ARG A 113 -23.23 0.71 -9.37
C ARG A 113 -24.44 1.64 -9.43
N GLY A 114 -24.43 2.73 -8.67
CA GLY A 114 -25.46 3.77 -8.72
C GLY A 114 -25.57 4.44 -10.10
N ASP A 115 -24.43 4.86 -10.65
CA ASP A 115 -24.30 5.47 -11.98
C ASP A 115 -24.79 4.55 -13.12
N ILE A 116 -24.40 3.27 -13.10
CA ILE A 116 -24.90 2.27 -14.06
C ILE A 116 -26.41 2.07 -13.93
N LEU A 117 -26.95 2.01 -12.71
CA LEU A 117 -28.39 1.86 -12.46
C LEU A 117 -29.17 3.10 -12.94
N GLN A 118 -28.73 4.30 -12.58
CA GLN A 118 -29.33 5.57 -13.04
C GLN A 118 -29.28 5.70 -14.57
N SER A 119 -28.13 5.38 -15.18
CA SER A 119 -27.96 5.38 -16.64
C SER A 119 -28.85 4.35 -17.37
N ASN A 120 -29.37 3.35 -16.65
CA ASN A 120 -30.35 2.38 -17.16
C ASN A 120 -31.80 2.75 -16.76
N TYR A 121 -32.06 3.98 -16.31
CA TYR A 121 -33.37 4.48 -15.87
C TYR A 121 -33.97 3.68 -14.72
N VAL A 122 -33.13 3.13 -13.83
CA VAL A 122 -33.58 2.54 -12.58
C VAL A 122 -33.82 3.69 -11.58
N GLU A 123 -34.97 3.68 -10.92
CA GLU A 123 -35.46 4.78 -10.08
C GLU A 123 -34.83 4.82 -8.69
N ASN A 124 -34.44 3.67 -8.15
CA ASN A 124 -33.94 3.53 -6.78
C ASN A 124 -32.98 2.35 -6.63
N PHE A 125 -32.38 2.17 -5.45
CA PHE A 125 -31.47 1.06 -5.19
C PHE A 125 -31.35 0.71 -3.68
N PRO A 126 -31.02 -0.55 -3.33
CA PRO A 126 -30.84 -0.98 -1.95
C PRO A 126 -29.49 -0.51 -1.38
N VAL A 127 -29.52 0.19 -0.25
CA VAL A 127 -28.35 0.87 0.35
C VAL A 127 -28.32 0.74 1.87
N THR A 128 -27.15 0.97 2.46
CA THR A 128 -27.00 1.30 3.88
C THR A 128 -26.88 2.82 4.01
N THR A 129 -27.67 3.43 4.88
CA THR A 129 -27.62 4.87 5.14
C THR A 129 -26.92 5.18 6.46
N TYR A 130 -26.17 6.28 6.47
CA TYR A 130 -25.45 6.81 7.60
C TYR A 130 -25.90 8.25 7.88
N ARG A 131 -25.63 8.75 9.08
CA ARG A 131 -25.82 10.14 9.45
C ARG A 131 -24.72 10.59 10.40
N ALA A 132 -24.57 11.90 10.60
CA ALA A 132 -23.66 12.43 11.62
C ALA A 132 -24.12 11.97 13.01
N LYS A 133 -23.18 11.60 13.88
CA LYS A 133 -23.48 11.39 15.30
C LYS A 133 -23.89 12.70 15.96
N LYS A 134 -24.71 12.59 17.01
CA LYS A 134 -25.07 13.75 17.84
C LYS A 134 -23.80 14.35 18.47
N GLY A 135 -23.51 15.61 18.12
CA GLY A 135 -22.37 16.36 18.65
C GLY A 135 -21.12 16.33 17.77
N ALA A 136 -21.08 15.50 16.71
CA ALA A 136 -19.96 15.51 15.76
C ALA A 136 -19.93 16.82 14.96
N THR A 137 -18.74 17.38 14.81
CA THR A 137 -18.46 18.57 13.98
C THR A 137 -18.42 18.21 12.49
N GLU A 138 -18.59 19.21 11.64
CA GLU A 138 -18.49 19.04 10.17
C GLU A 138 -17.12 18.53 9.73
N LYS A 139 -16.05 18.92 10.46
CA LYS A 139 -14.67 18.46 10.21
C LYS A 139 -14.51 16.97 10.52
N GLU A 140 -15.01 16.52 11.66
CA GLU A 140 -14.99 15.09 12.04
C GLU A 140 -15.84 14.24 11.10
N VAL A 141 -17.02 14.73 10.69
CA VAL A 141 -17.87 14.07 9.70
C VAL A 141 -17.15 13.97 8.34
N ALA A 142 -16.55 15.05 7.84
CA ALA A 142 -15.82 15.03 6.57
C ALA A 142 -14.61 14.06 6.62
N SER A 143 -13.85 14.05 7.71
CA SER A 143 -12.78 13.08 7.95
C SER A 143 -13.28 11.64 7.94
N ALA A 144 -14.39 11.36 8.63
CA ALA A 144 -15.01 10.04 8.64
C ALA A 144 -15.50 9.61 7.25
N LEU A 145 -16.18 10.48 6.50
CA LEU A 145 -16.64 10.16 5.14
C LEU A 145 -15.46 9.87 4.20
N SER A 146 -14.37 10.63 4.32
CA SER A 146 -13.13 10.39 3.57
C SER A 146 -12.52 9.00 3.89
N LEU A 147 -12.42 8.65 5.19
CA LEU A 147 -11.93 7.36 5.67
C LEU A 147 -12.80 6.19 5.19
N TYR A 148 -14.10 6.27 5.44
CA TYR A 148 -15.03 5.18 5.20
C TYR A 148 -15.33 4.97 3.72
N GLY A 149 -15.19 5.99 2.87
CA GLY A 149 -15.22 5.82 1.42
C GLY A 149 -14.05 5.04 0.85
N GLN A 150 -12.96 4.88 1.62
CA GLN A 150 -11.88 3.92 1.35
C GLN A 150 -12.14 2.59 2.05
N LYS A 151 -12.38 2.62 3.37
CA LYS A 151 -12.56 1.42 4.22
C LYS A 151 -13.73 0.53 3.79
N PHE A 152 -14.79 1.09 3.21
CA PHE A 152 -15.98 0.33 2.76
C PHE A 152 -15.92 -0.10 1.28
N GLN A 153 -14.75 -0.05 0.63
CA GLN A 153 -14.57 -0.58 -0.73
C GLN A 153 -14.41 -2.11 -0.66
N ASP A 154 -15.39 -2.85 -1.19
CA ASP A 154 -15.45 -4.32 -1.17
C ASP A 154 -15.97 -4.89 -2.51
N HIS A 155 -15.84 -6.19 -2.74
CA HIS A 155 -16.10 -6.91 -4.00
C HIS A 155 -17.61 -7.26 -4.19
N ASP A 156 -18.06 -8.18 -5.05
CA ASP A 156 -17.64 -8.46 -6.43
C ASP A 156 -18.82 -8.16 -7.41
N PRO A 157 -18.62 -7.56 -8.60
CA PRO A 157 -17.42 -6.91 -9.10
C PRO A 157 -17.35 -5.45 -8.60
N SER A 158 -16.17 -5.04 -8.17
CA SER A 158 -15.77 -3.65 -7.89
C SER A 158 -14.32 -3.49 -8.33
N GLY A 159 -13.91 -2.25 -8.64
CA GLY A 159 -12.48 -1.97 -8.85
C GLY A 159 -11.77 -2.10 -7.52
N ASP A 160 -10.66 -2.84 -7.48
CA ASP A 160 -9.92 -3.03 -6.24
C ASP A 160 -9.37 -1.67 -5.78
N GLN A 161 -9.28 -1.44 -4.47
CA GLN A 161 -8.67 -0.23 -3.93
C GLN A 161 -7.22 -0.13 -4.43
N GLN A 162 -6.81 1.02 -4.98
CA GLN A 162 -5.46 1.19 -5.52
C GLN A 162 -4.57 1.92 -4.50
N LYS A 163 -3.26 1.63 -4.50
CA LYS A 163 -2.28 2.34 -3.63
C LYS A 163 -2.40 3.87 -3.72
N PRO A 164 -2.60 4.47 -4.92
CA PRO A 164 -2.78 5.92 -5.05
C PRO A 164 -4.11 6.46 -4.53
N ASP A 165 -5.15 5.63 -4.43
CA ASP A 165 -6.44 6.05 -3.84
C ASP A 165 -6.25 6.35 -2.35
N VAL A 166 -5.54 5.46 -1.64
CA VAL A 166 -5.17 5.61 -0.21
C VAL A 166 -4.19 6.76 -0.02
N TYR A 167 -3.12 6.85 -0.81
CA TYR A 167 -2.17 7.96 -0.74
C TYR A 167 -2.89 9.32 -0.86
N ARG A 168 -3.75 9.48 -1.88
CA ARG A 168 -4.52 10.72 -2.08
C ARG A 168 -5.46 11.02 -0.91
N GLU A 169 -6.05 10.00 -0.29
CA GLU A 169 -6.91 10.16 0.90
C GLU A 169 -6.13 10.73 2.08
N VAL A 170 -4.96 10.16 2.39
CA VAL A 170 -4.16 10.57 3.54
C VAL A 170 -3.53 11.94 3.32
N THR A 171 -2.99 12.22 2.13
CA THR A 171 -2.55 13.56 1.71
C THR A 171 -3.67 14.58 1.91
N ARG A 172 -4.89 14.29 1.43
CA ARG A 172 -6.07 15.15 1.65
C ARG A 172 -6.42 15.30 3.14
N ALA A 173 -6.26 14.26 3.95
CA ALA A 173 -6.53 14.31 5.38
C ALA A 173 -5.56 15.26 6.11
N ILE A 174 -4.28 15.26 5.73
CA ILE A 174 -3.28 16.23 6.23
C ILE A 174 -3.63 17.65 5.72
N ASP A 175 -3.90 17.82 4.43
CA ASP A 175 -4.18 19.15 3.83
C ASP A 175 -5.42 19.84 4.42
N ASN A 176 -6.41 19.06 4.89
CA ASN A 176 -7.60 19.57 5.59
C ASN A 176 -7.43 19.61 7.13
N GLY A 177 -6.25 19.27 7.64
CA GLY A 177 -5.93 19.17 9.06
C GLY A 177 -6.79 18.17 9.83
N TRP A 178 -7.30 17.13 9.18
CA TRP A 178 -8.09 16.05 9.81
C TRP A 178 -7.22 15.08 10.61
N ILE A 179 -5.95 14.97 10.23
CA ILE A 179 -4.87 14.34 10.99
C ILE A 179 -3.69 15.30 11.01
N GLU A 180 -2.79 15.11 11.98
CA GLU A 180 -1.53 15.84 12.04
C GLU A 180 -0.54 15.36 10.97
N ASN A 181 0.44 16.22 10.65
CA ASN A 181 1.57 15.88 9.79
C ASN A 181 2.69 15.22 10.59
N ASP A 182 2.40 14.07 11.20
CA ASP A 182 3.38 13.22 11.85
C ASP A 182 3.22 11.76 11.40
N ARG A 183 4.26 10.97 11.64
CA ARG A 183 4.36 9.61 11.13
C ARG A 183 3.34 8.65 11.75
N ASP A 184 3.02 8.84 13.03
CA ASP A 184 2.13 7.96 13.78
C ASP A 184 0.67 8.21 13.34
N ALA A 185 0.28 9.48 13.19
CA ALA A 185 -1.02 9.87 12.65
C ALA A 185 -1.22 9.40 11.19
N ILE A 186 -0.16 9.45 10.37
CA ILE A 186 -0.16 8.91 9.00
C ILE A 186 -0.29 7.37 9.03
N GLU A 187 0.44 6.67 9.91
CA GLU A 187 0.36 5.22 10.05
C GLU A 187 -1.05 4.77 10.47
N GLU A 188 -1.60 5.34 11.54
CA GLU A 188 -2.96 5.04 12.00
C GLU A 188 -3.99 5.23 10.87
N ARG A 189 -3.90 6.36 10.15
CA ARG A 189 -4.81 6.66 9.03
C ARG A 189 -4.70 5.69 7.87
N VAL A 190 -3.48 5.27 7.48
CA VAL A 190 -3.27 4.26 6.42
C VAL A 190 -3.79 2.89 6.87
N TYR A 191 -3.46 2.47 8.08
CA TYR A 191 -3.82 1.14 8.59
C TYR A 191 -5.32 0.98 8.81
N ALA A 192 -6.02 2.05 9.20
CA ALA A 192 -7.46 2.05 9.44
C ALA A 192 -8.33 1.94 8.18
N GLN A 193 -7.79 2.24 6.97
CA GLN A 193 -8.60 2.47 5.76
C GLN A 193 -8.41 1.45 4.62
N CYS A 194 -7.42 0.56 4.71
CA CYS A 194 -7.10 -0.36 3.62
C CYS A 194 -6.74 -1.78 4.10
N HIS A 195 -7.04 -2.76 3.23
CA HIS A 195 -6.79 -4.19 3.46
C HIS A 195 -5.52 -4.68 2.75
N PHE A 196 -4.59 -3.78 2.41
CA PHE A 196 -3.30 -4.16 1.85
C PHE A 196 -2.42 -4.89 2.88
N SER A 197 -1.41 -5.61 2.39
CA SER A 197 -0.36 -6.17 3.24
C SER A 197 0.46 -5.06 3.92
N ASP A 198 0.98 -5.33 5.12
CA ASP A 198 1.75 -4.36 5.91
C ASP A 198 2.91 -3.72 5.11
N PRO A 199 3.75 -4.47 4.35
CA PRO A 199 4.80 -3.87 3.51
C PRO A 199 4.29 -2.98 2.36
N THR A 200 2.98 -2.98 2.10
CA THR A 200 2.33 -2.03 1.18
C THR A 200 1.79 -0.82 1.94
N LYS A 201 1.28 -1.01 3.16
CA LYS A 201 0.90 0.08 4.07
C LYS A 201 2.12 0.91 4.48
N ASP A 202 3.17 0.26 4.98
CA ASP A 202 4.48 0.84 5.30
C ASP A 202 5.01 1.73 4.15
N ARG A 203 4.89 1.27 2.90
CA ARG A 203 5.33 2.02 1.71
C ARG A 203 4.49 3.27 1.47
N ILE A 204 3.18 3.20 1.67
CA ILE A 204 2.29 4.36 1.55
C ILE A 204 2.59 5.36 2.67
N VAL A 205 2.75 4.91 3.92
CA VAL A 205 3.15 5.76 5.05
C VAL A 205 4.46 6.48 4.75
N ASN A 206 5.51 5.75 4.34
CA ASN A 206 6.79 6.34 3.95
C ASN A 206 6.66 7.35 2.80
N ALA A 207 5.88 7.02 1.76
CA ALA A 207 5.67 7.92 0.62
C ALA A 207 4.94 9.22 1.02
N VAL A 208 3.92 9.14 1.88
CA VAL A 208 3.22 10.32 2.42
C VAL A 208 4.14 11.11 3.34
N SER A 209 4.84 10.46 4.29
CA SER A 209 5.81 11.13 5.18
C SER A 209 6.84 11.94 4.38
N ASN A 210 7.41 11.38 3.31
CA ASN A 210 8.39 12.05 2.46
C ASN A 210 7.85 13.30 1.73
N GLN A 211 6.53 13.42 1.53
CA GLN A 211 5.93 14.62 0.91
C GLN A 211 5.98 15.82 1.88
N TYR A 212 5.87 15.57 3.19
CA TYR A 212 5.64 16.60 4.19
C TYR A 212 6.76 16.74 5.25
N ASN A 213 7.64 15.75 5.40
CA ASN A 213 8.85 15.82 6.19
C ASN A 213 10.06 15.82 5.24
N LYS A 214 10.77 16.95 5.17
CA LYS A 214 11.96 17.12 4.31
C LYS A 214 13.27 16.78 5.02
N ASP A 215 13.26 16.78 6.36
CA ASP A 215 14.44 16.54 7.18
C ASP A 215 14.73 15.03 7.31
N GLN A 216 13.68 14.20 7.20
CA GLN A 216 13.77 12.74 7.17
C GLN A 216 13.03 12.14 5.96
N VAL A 217 13.79 11.92 4.87
CA VAL A 217 13.37 11.16 3.70
C VAL A 217 13.69 9.68 3.88
N VAL A 218 12.69 8.82 3.72
CA VAL A 218 12.79 7.35 3.80
C VAL A 218 12.69 6.73 2.41
N ILE A 219 13.75 6.05 1.95
CA ILE A 219 13.73 5.33 0.67
C ILE A 219 13.15 3.92 0.89
N SER A 220 12.10 3.58 0.13
CA SER A 220 11.75 2.19 -0.14
C SER A 220 12.50 1.69 -1.38
N TRP A 221 13.18 0.56 -1.28
CA TRP A 221 13.89 -0.09 -2.38
C TRP A 221 13.04 -1.18 -3.02
N GLY A 222 12.76 -1.07 -4.32
CA GLY A 222 11.95 -2.04 -5.06
C GLY A 222 11.72 -1.64 -6.52
N ASN A 223 10.61 -2.08 -7.12
CA ASN A 223 10.25 -1.66 -8.47
C ASN A 223 9.92 -0.15 -8.49
N ALA A 224 10.58 0.64 -9.34
CA ALA A 224 10.30 2.10 -9.45
C ALA A 224 8.90 2.43 -10.01
N SER A 225 8.16 1.44 -10.54
CA SER A 225 6.74 1.60 -10.91
C SER A 225 5.80 1.56 -9.69
N ASP A 226 6.28 1.08 -8.53
CA ASP A 226 5.55 1.16 -7.29
C ASP A 226 5.78 2.52 -6.62
N MET A 227 4.68 3.11 -6.12
CA MET A 227 4.67 4.39 -5.42
C MET A 227 5.77 4.52 -4.36
N GLY A 228 6.59 5.57 -4.45
CA GLY A 228 7.63 5.91 -3.48
C GLY A 228 8.90 5.05 -3.54
N ASN A 229 8.99 4.06 -4.44
CA ASN A 229 10.18 3.21 -4.55
C ASN A 229 11.28 3.84 -5.41
N ARG A 230 12.55 3.71 -4.97
CA ARG A 230 13.72 3.79 -5.87
C ARG A 230 14.11 2.39 -6.35
N LYS A 231 14.58 2.28 -7.60
CA LYS A 231 15.05 1.00 -8.17
C LYS A 231 16.50 0.72 -7.75
N PRO A 232 16.77 -0.35 -6.97
CA PRO A 232 18.07 -0.55 -6.36
C PRO A 232 19.16 -0.86 -7.39
N GLU A 233 18.85 -1.53 -8.51
CA GLU A 233 19.82 -1.77 -9.59
C GLU A 233 20.22 -0.49 -10.32
N THR A 234 19.31 0.49 -10.39
CA THR A 234 19.58 1.77 -11.05
C THR A 234 20.50 2.62 -10.18
N PHE A 235 20.19 2.74 -8.90
CA PHE A 235 21.04 3.44 -7.93
C PHE A 235 22.45 2.83 -7.88
N LEU A 236 22.55 1.50 -7.71
CA LEU A 236 23.86 0.88 -7.63
C LEU A 236 24.67 1.09 -8.91
N LYS A 237 24.05 1.02 -10.10
CA LYS A 237 24.73 1.35 -11.37
C LYS A 237 25.22 2.80 -11.44
N GLN A 238 24.52 3.75 -10.84
CA GLN A 238 24.96 5.15 -10.79
C GLN A 238 26.18 5.31 -9.88
N VAL A 239 26.24 4.61 -8.74
CA VAL A 239 27.36 4.70 -7.79
C VAL A 239 28.60 3.92 -8.23
N VAL A 240 28.45 2.70 -8.76
CA VAL A 240 29.61 1.83 -9.13
C VAL A 240 29.85 1.68 -10.63
N GLY A 241 29.07 2.38 -11.47
CA GLY A 241 29.19 2.36 -12.94
C GLY A 241 28.66 1.08 -13.61
N GLN A 242 29.14 -0.10 -13.21
CA GLN A 242 28.76 -1.40 -13.78
C GLN A 242 28.57 -2.48 -12.71
N LEU A 243 27.51 -3.30 -12.86
CA LEU A 243 27.22 -4.38 -11.91
C LEU A 243 27.99 -5.66 -12.22
N ASP A 244 27.88 -6.17 -13.45
CA ASP A 244 28.44 -7.48 -13.83
C ASP A 244 29.93 -7.42 -14.23
N GLY A 245 30.68 -6.45 -13.72
CA GLY A 245 32.14 -6.32 -13.87
C GLY A 245 32.62 -6.15 -15.31
N GLY A 246 32.96 -4.92 -15.67
CA GLY A 246 33.64 -4.59 -16.92
C GLY A 246 35.08 -5.10 -16.94
N THR A 247 36.04 -4.20 -17.10
CA THR A 247 37.48 -4.51 -17.15
C THR A 247 38.09 -4.92 -15.81
N ASP A 248 37.35 -4.74 -14.70
CA ASP A 248 37.96 -4.50 -13.39
C ASP A 248 37.94 -5.75 -12.47
N GLY A 249 37.45 -6.89 -12.96
CA GLY A 249 37.44 -8.17 -12.23
C GLY A 249 36.46 -8.28 -11.05
N VAL A 250 35.64 -7.25 -10.80
CA VAL A 250 34.68 -7.17 -9.68
C VAL A 250 33.24 -7.38 -10.17
N LYS A 251 32.48 -8.26 -9.52
CA LYS A 251 31.06 -8.51 -9.80
C LYS A 251 30.18 -8.10 -8.62
N TYR A 252 29.27 -7.15 -8.84
CA TYR A 252 28.32 -6.69 -7.83
C TYR A 252 27.03 -7.51 -7.83
N LEU A 253 26.70 -8.08 -6.67
CA LEU A 253 25.56 -8.95 -6.43
C LEU A 253 24.56 -8.24 -5.50
N LEU A 254 23.55 -7.60 -6.09
CA LEU A 254 22.55 -6.82 -5.35
C LEU A 254 21.37 -7.71 -4.88
N TYR A 255 21.07 -7.67 -3.57
CA TYR A 255 19.99 -8.47 -2.98
C TYR A 255 19.29 -7.79 -1.80
N SER A 256 18.08 -8.26 -1.48
CA SER A 256 17.34 -7.84 -0.29
C SER A 256 17.85 -8.55 0.96
N ALA A 257 18.04 -7.77 2.04
CA ALA A 257 18.32 -8.27 3.38
C ALA A 257 17.10 -8.94 4.04
N SER A 258 15.87 -8.66 3.57
CA SER A 258 14.61 -9.04 4.24
C SER A 258 14.27 -10.54 4.18
N ASN A 259 15.01 -11.35 3.40
CA ASN A 259 14.87 -12.82 3.39
C ASN A 259 16.27 -13.50 3.30
N PRO A 260 17.02 -13.57 4.41
CA PRO A 260 18.39 -14.04 4.39
C PRO A 260 18.61 -15.45 3.84
N PRO A 261 17.79 -16.48 4.16
CA PRO A 261 18.00 -17.83 3.62
C PRO A 261 17.84 -17.90 2.10
N LYS A 262 16.83 -17.21 1.53
CA LYS A 262 16.63 -17.18 0.08
C LYS A 262 17.76 -16.42 -0.61
N THR A 263 18.12 -15.25 -0.09
CA THR A 263 19.21 -14.43 -0.62
C THR A 263 20.55 -15.18 -0.56
N TYR A 264 20.84 -15.91 0.53
CA TYR A 264 22.03 -16.75 0.63
C TYR A 264 22.17 -17.72 -0.54
N VAL A 265 21.13 -18.52 -0.81
CA VAL A 265 21.13 -19.49 -1.92
C VAL A 265 21.37 -18.79 -3.25
N SER A 266 20.68 -17.68 -3.51
CA SER A 266 20.85 -16.92 -4.76
C SER A 266 22.23 -16.30 -4.94
N ILE A 267 22.94 -15.95 -3.85
CA ILE A 267 24.33 -15.48 -3.92
C ILE A 267 25.26 -16.63 -4.36
N ILE A 268 25.10 -17.82 -3.77
CA ILE A 268 25.91 -19.00 -4.12
C ILE A 268 25.65 -19.45 -5.57
N GLU A 269 24.40 -19.45 -6.02
CA GLU A 269 24.03 -19.78 -7.42
C GLU A 269 24.65 -18.83 -8.47
N ARG A 270 24.95 -17.58 -8.10
CA ARG A 270 25.50 -16.56 -9.01
C ARG A 270 26.98 -16.28 -8.81
N LEU A 271 27.66 -17.05 -7.97
CA LEU A 271 29.09 -16.91 -7.72
C LEU A 271 29.90 -17.06 -9.02
N ASP A 272 30.79 -16.11 -9.28
CA ASP A 272 31.85 -16.28 -10.27
C ASP A 272 33.18 -16.53 -9.56
N PRO A 273 33.77 -17.75 -9.62
CA PRO A 273 35.03 -18.05 -8.93
C PRO A 273 36.24 -17.32 -9.52
N THR A 274 36.11 -16.71 -10.70
CA THR A 274 37.19 -15.97 -11.39
C THR A 274 37.24 -14.47 -11.03
N ARG A 275 36.32 -14.00 -10.18
CA ARG A 275 36.09 -12.57 -9.88
C ARG A 275 35.90 -12.33 -8.38
N GLU A 276 36.12 -11.09 -7.94
CA GLU A 276 35.69 -10.66 -6.61
C GLU A 276 34.16 -10.46 -6.62
N ASN A 277 33.42 -11.22 -5.80
CA ASN A 277 31.96 -11.11 -5.74
C ASN A 277 31.55 -10.19 -4.58
N ARG A 278 31.15 -8.95 -4.89
CA ARG A 278 30.72 -7.93 -3.92
C ARG A 278 29.20 -7.97 -3.73
N VAL A 279 28.74 -8.51 -2.61
CA VAL A 279 27.32 -8.50 -2.25
C VAL A 279 26.95 -7.12 -1.72
N VAL A 280 25.93 -6.51 -2.32
CA VAL A 280 25.34 -5.25 -1.86
C VAL A 280 23.91 -5.52 -1.41
N LEU A 281 23.56 -5.05 -0.21
CA LEU A 281 22.26 -5.30 0.40
C LEU A 281 21.32 -4.10 0.21
N HIS A 282 20.01 -4.35 0.18
CA HIS A 282 18.99 -3.31 0.38
C HIS A 282 17.93 -3.79 1.37
N THR A 283 17.39 -2.89 2.17
CA THR A 283 16.39 -3.21 3.22
C THR A 283 14.98 -3.45 2.67
N GLY A 284 14.69 -3.02 1.44
CA GLY A 284 13.35 -3.10 0.86
C GLY A 284 12.50 -1.93 1.32
N THR A 285 11.33 -2.20 1.90
CA THR A 285 10.51 -1.20 2.59
C THR A 285 10.74 -1.33 4.10
N LEU A 286 11.18 -0.24 4.74
CA LEU A 286 11.27 -0.15 6.20
C LEU A 286 9.86 -0.01 6.80
N LYS A 287 9.66 -0.59 7.98
CA LYS A 287 8.38 -0.52 8.71
C LYS A 287 7.98 0.93 9.02
N SER A 288 6.69 1.23 9.02
CA SER A 288 6.18 2.54 9.45
C SER A 288 6.44 2.77 10.93
N SER A 289 6.09 1.79 11.75
CA SER A 289 6.11 1.90 13.22
C SER A 289 7.50 1.73 13.83
N GLY A 290 7.76 2.53 14.87
CA GLY A 290 8.95 2.44 15.71
C GLY A 290 10.20 3.11 15.11
N SER A 291 11.36 2.76 15.64
CA SER A 291 12.64 3.34 15.22
C SER A 291 13.04 2.84 13.83
N LEU A 292 12.99 3.75 12.86
CA LEU A 292 13.42 3.51 11.47
C LEU A 292 14.86 3.05 11.36
N LEU A 293 15.76 3.64 12.17
CA LEU A 293 17.17 3.26 12.19
C LEU A 293 17.36 1.85 12.74
N GLU A 294 16.71 1.53 13.87
CA GLU A 294 16.75 0.16 14.42
C GLU A 294 16.18 -0.84 13.42
N ASN A 295 15.10 -0.53 12.70
CA ASN A 295 14.57 -1.44 11.68
C ASN A 295 15.53 -1.61 10.49
N TYR A 296 16.22 -0.56 10.08
CA TYR A 296 17.25 -0.62 9.03
C TYR A 296 18.43 -1.51 9.46
N GLU A 297 18.99 -1.24 10.64
CA GLU A 297 20.11 -1.98 11.23
C GLU A 297 19.76 -3.44 11.51
N ASP A 298 18.59 -3.71 12.11
CA ASP A 298 18.10 -5.05 12.43
C ASP A 298 17.99 -5.94 11.19
N LEU A 299 17.47 -5.41 10.08
CA LEU A 299 17.40 -6.12 8.80
C LEU A 299 18.79 -6.49 8.26
N VAL A 300 19.75 -5.56 8.36
CA VAL A 300 21.12 -5.76 7.88
C VAL A 300 21.89 -6.74 8.77
N TYR A 301 21.91 -6.54 10.08
CA TYR A 301 22.67 -7.38 10.99
C TYR A 301 22.09 -8.81 11.08
N LYS A 302 20.74 -8.98 11.07
CA LYS A 302 20.13 -10.31 10.94
C LYS A 302 20.51 -11.01 9.64
N PHE A 303 20.64 -10.28 8.54
CA PHE A 303 21.16 -10.85 7.30
C PHE A 303 22.61 -11.32 7.47
N ILE A 304 23.48 -10.46 8.00
CA ILE A 304 24.91 -10.75 8.19
C ILE A 304 25.14 -11.96 9.09
N ASP A 305 24.44 -12.05 10.23
CA ASP A 305 24.59 -13.17 11.16
C ASP A 305 24.04 -14.48 10.58
N CYS A 306 22.94 -14.41 9.82
CA CYS A 306 22.43 -15.55 9.08
C CYS A 306 23.42 -16.01 7.99
N PHE A 307 24.01 -15.08 7.25
CA PHE A 307 25.02 -15.35 6.21
C PHE A 307 26.30 -15.95 6.82
N ARG A 308 26.81 -15.37 7.90
CA ARG A 308 27.93 -15.90 8.71
C ARG A 308 27.66 -17.35 9.13
N LYS A 309 26.47 -17.63 9.67
CA LYS A 309 26.08 -18.98 10.09
C LYS A 309 26.10 -19.99 8.93
N TYR A 310 25.53 -19.64 7.77
CA TYR A 310 25.56 -20.51 6.59
C TYR A 310 26.97 -20.72 6.03
N MET A 311 27.77 -19.66 5.90
CA MET A 311 29.16 -19.80 5.42
C MET A 311 30.04 -20.61 6.38
N THR A 312 29.83 -20.53 7.70
CA THR A 312 30.53 -21.39 8.66
C THR A 312 30.15 -22.86 8.47
N MET A 313 28.86 -23.18 8.33
CA MET A 313 28.41 -24.56 8.10
C MET A 313 28.91 -25.14 6.76
N HIS A 314 29.02 -24.31 5.73
CA HIS A 314 29.49 -24.73 4.41
C HIS A 314 30.99 -24.49 4.17
N SER A 315 31.74 -24.07 5.18
CA SER A 315 33.15 -23.63 5.08
C SER A 315 34.05 -24.66 4.38
N GLN A 316 33.85 -25.96 4.65
CA GLN A 316 34.59 -27.06 4.03
C GLN A 316 34.50 -27.07 2.49
N PHE A 317 33.39 -26.63 1.90
CA PHE A 317 33.22 -26.53 0.44
C PHE A 317 33.99 -25.35 -0.17
N PHE A 318 34.32 -24.33 0.63
CA PHE A 318 34.99 -23.11 0.18
C PHE A 318 36.50 -23.09 0.50
N GLN A 319 37.03 -24.07 1.23
CA GLN A 319 38.46 -24.16 1.62
C GLN A 319 39.44 -24.21 0.42
N ASN A 320 39.00 -24.72 -0.74
CA ASN A 320 39.83 -24.79 -1.94
C ASN A 320 39.91 -23.48 -2.74
N LEU A 321 39.19 -22.44 -2.32
CA LEU A 321 39.22 -21.11 -2.93
C LEU A 321 40.23 -20.24 -2.18
N SER A 322 41.51 -20.50 -2.42
CA SER A 322 42.62 -19.74 -1.84
C SER A 322 42.57 -18.28 -2.32
N TYR A 323 42.35 -17.34 -1.41
CA TYR A 323 42.45 -15.91 -1.69
C TYR A 323 43.69 -15.30 -1.02
N SER A 324 44.40 -14.43 -1.75
CA SER A 324 45.41 -13.56 -1.16
C SER A 324 44.71 -12.47 -0.33
N ASN A 325 45.34 -12.05 0.77
CA ASN A 325 44.79 -11.08 1.73
C ASN A 325 44.79 -9.63 1.22
N GLN A 326 44.25 -9.37 0.02
CA GLN A 326 44.06 -8.04 -0.55
C GLN A 326 42.57 -7.69 -0.69
N GLY A 327 41.83 -7.82 0.42
CA GLY A 327 40.48 -7.29 0.56
C GLY A 327 40.45 -6.32 1.74
N VAL A 328 40.19 -5.03 1.48
CA VAL A 328 40.18 -4.01 2.53
C VAL A 328 39.10 -4.32 3.58
N GLY A 329 39.54 -4.51 4.82
CA GLY A 329 38.91 -3.92 6.01
C GLY A 329 38.08 -4.83 6.92
N ASN A 330 37.08 -5.55 6.40
CA ASN A 330 35.80 -5.60 7.14
C ASN A 330 35.42 -6.92 7.85
N ASN A 331 36.28 -7.96 7.89
CA ASN A 331 35.94 -9.30 8.44
C ASN A 331 34.65 -9.98 7.88
N LEU A 332 34.07 -9.42 6.81
CA LEU A 332 32.89 -9.94 6.08
C LEU A 332 33.27 -10.55 4.72
N LEU A 333 34.44 -11.18 4.68
CA LEU A 333 34.97 -11.93 3.54
C LEU A 333 34.78 -13.43 3.79
N PHE A 334 34.11 -14.11 2.87
CA PHE A 334 33.80 -15.53 2.95
C PHE A 334 34.24 -16.21 1.64
N GLY A 335 35.55 -16.48 1.53
CA GLY A 335 36.18 -16.90 0.29
C GLY A 335 36.04 -15.83 -0.81
N PRO A 336 35.52 -16.14 -2.00
CA PRO A 336 35.34 -15.17 -3.11
C PRO A 336 34.23 -14.13 -2.88
N ILE A 337 33.47 -14.22 -1.78
CA ILE A 337 32.33 -13.35 -1.48
C ILE A 337 32.72 -12.31 -0.42
N LYS A 338 32.58 -11.02 -0.76
CA LYS A 338 32.65 -9.90 0.19
C LYS A 338 31.25 -9.32 0.38
N ILE A 339 30.73 -9.28 1.60
CA ILE A 339 29.60 -8.38 1.90
C ILE A 339 30.19 -6.96 1.90
N TYR A 340 29.83 -6.19 0.87
CA TYR A 340 30.53 -4.95 0.53
C TYR A 340 29.88 -3.73 1.16
N ALA A 341 28.56 -3.59 1.00
CA ALA A 341 27.81 -2.39 1.38
C ALA A 341 26.31 -2.66 1.51
N VAL A 342 25.58 -1.66 1.98
CA VAL A 342 24.12 -1.56 1.97
C VAL A 342 23.69 -0.28 1.23
N LEU A 343 22.55 -0.30 0.56
CA LEU A 343 21.96 0.91 0.01
C LEU A 343 21.41 1.80 1.15
N PRO A 344 21.60 3.13 1.10
CA PRO A 344 21.11 4.04 2.13
C PRO A 344 19.58 4.07 2.11
N ALA A 345 18.94 4.38 3.24
CA ALA A 345 17.47 4.43 3.30
C ALA A 345 16.87 5.58 4.11
N LEU A 346 17.68 6.38 4.80
CA LEU A 346 17.24 7.38 5.79
C LEU A 346 18.12 8.62 5.69
N SER A 347 17.60 9.76 5.21
CA SER A 347 18.42 10.97 4.98
C SER A 347 19.01 11.59 6.26
N ASN A 348 18.41 11.31 7.41
CA ASN A 348 18.82 11.83 8.71
C ASN A 348 19.92 10.99 9.38
N HIS A 349 20.35 9.90 8.73
CA HIS A 349 21.42 9.00 9.19
C HIS A 349 22.39 8.59 8.07
N HIS A 350 22.05 8.89 6.81
CA HIS A 350 22.82 8.46 5.65
C HIS A 350 22.82 9.54 4.57
N ASP A 351 23.96 9.72 3.90
CA ASP A 351 23.98 10.31 2.57
C ASP A 351 23.26 9.35 1.61
N LEU A 352 22.11 9.80 1.08
CA LEU A 352 21.25 9.03 0.19
C LEU A 352 21.83 8.80 -1.21
N GLU A 353 22.92 9.48 -1.57
CA GLU A 353 23.60 9.34 -2.86
C GLU A 353 24.88 8.48 -2.77
N GLN A 354 25.25 8.02 -1.57
CA GLN A 354 26.40 7.14 -1.32
C GLN A 354 25.99 5.77 -0.77
N LEU A 355 26.87 4.78 -0.88
CA LEU A 355 26.67 3.47 -0.25
C LEU A 355 26.96 3.54 1.26
N VAL A 356 26.22 2.77 2.06
CA VAL A 356 26.54 2.55 3.49
C VAL A 356 27.52 1.39 3.58
N MET A 357 28.71 1.66 4.09
CA MET A 357 29.82 0.72 4.16
C MET A 357 29.86 0.00 5.52
N PHE A 358 30.71 -1.01 5.63
CA PHE A 358 31.01 -1.69 6.91
C PHE A 358 32.43 -1.35 7.35
N ASP A 359 32.66 -1.15 8.65
CA ASP A 359 33.99 -0.97 9.24
C ASP A 359 34.69 -2.32 9.50
N GLU A 360 35.86 -2.27 10.14
CA GLU A 360 36.65 -3.47 10.50
C GLU A 360 35.95 -4.41 11.50
N ASN A 361 34.98 -3.90 12.26
CA ASN A 361 34.16 -4.65 13.20
C ASN A 361 32.86 -5.16 12.54
N GLY A 362 32.60 -4.78 11.29
CA GLY A 362 31.37 -5.07 10.56
C GLY A 362 30.19 -4.16 10.92
N LYS A 363 30.45 -3.01 11.57
CA LYS A 363 29.45 -1.97 11.88
C LYS A 363 29.22 -1.07 10.67
N LEU A 364 27.98 -0.62 10.47
CA LEU A 364 27.61 0.32 9.42
C LEU A 364 28.24 1.72 9.62
N PHE A 365 28.76 2.31 8.55
CA PHE A 365 29.21 3.71 8.51
C PHE A 365 29.13 4.32 7.10
N GLN A 366 29.22 5.64 7.01
CA GLN A 366 29.49 6.38 5.78
C GLN A 366 30.53 7.48 6.06
N GLU A 367 31.39 7.75 5.09
CA GLU A 367 32.29 8.91 5.18
C GLU A 367 31.49 10.17 4.86
N ASN A 368 31.41 11.10 5.82
CA ASN A 368 30.71 12.40 5.72
C ASN A 368 29.16 12.37 5.76
N ALA A 369 28.56 11.37 6.42
CA ALA A 369 27.13 11.39 6.79
C ALA A 369 26.87 12.22 8.07
#